data_AF-A0A2A6JFE4-F1
#
_entry.id   AF-A0A2A6JFE4-F1
#
_cell.length_a   1.000
_cell.length_b   1.000
_cell.length_c   1.000
_cell.angle_alpha   90.00
_cell.angle_beta   90.00
_cell.angle_gamma   90.00
#
_symmetry.space_group_name_H-M   'P 1'
#
loop_
_entity.id
_entity.type
_entity.pdbx_description
1 polymer ?
#
loop_
_entity_poly.entity_id
_entity_poly.type
_entity_poly.pdbx_seq_one_letter_code
_entity_poly.pdbx_strand_id
1 'polypeptide(L)'
;MGDQEIASLDVPFAFVSVFDHWLTEAEYLATNLFTYRNAFKANQLQDYLAGERKFLALYNHLGSAGTIVNCPGVLRSINSASSEFQRILRRSLREALFMDIYLEGYGVRILGNFDRTDVIIADTRKQLDVLEAEIAKFGLHMLRK
;
A
#
# COMPACT_ATOMS: atom_id res chain seq x y z
N MET A 1 12.11 -0.01 -5.16
CA MET A 1 11.83 -0.21 -6.59
C MET A 1 11.32 1.13 -7.08
N GLY A 2 11.96 1.73 -8.07
CA GLY A 2 11.57 3.05 -8.59
C GLY A 2 10.48 2.96 -9.65
N ASP A 3 9.76 4.05 -9.88
CA ASP A 3 8.69 4.13 -10.89
C ASP A 3 9.12 3.68 -12.30
N GLN A 4 10.37 3.98 -12.67
CA GLN A 4 10.95 3.61 -13.95
C GLN A 4 11.22 2.09 -14.05
N GLU A 5 11.54 1.44 -12.93
CA GLU A 5 11.74 -0.02 -12.90
C GLU A 5 10.41 -0.75 -13.09
N ILE A 6 9.33 -0.27 -12.46
CA ILE A 6 8.00 -0.89 -12.64
C ILE A 6 7.46 -0.65 -14.05
N ALA A 7 7.63 0.57 -14.59
CA ALA A 7 7.21 0.88 -15.96
C ALA A 7 7.93 0.01 -17.02
N SER A 8 9.15 -0.45 -16.72
CA SER A 8 9.91 -1.33 -17.61
C SER A 8 9.37 -2.77 -17.69
N LEU A 9 8.47 -3.16 -16.78
CA LEU A 9 7.91 -4.51 -16.70
C LEU A 9 6.80 -4.77 -17.72
N ASP A 10 6.34 -3.76 -18.47
CA ASP A 10 5.25 -3.82 -19.45
C ASP A 10 3.96 -4.48 -18.90
N VAL A 11 3.67 -4.20 -17.62
CA VAL A 11 2.46 -4.66 -16.93
C VAL A 11 1.65 -3.48 -16.41
N PRO A 12 0.31 -3.59 -16.36
CA PRO A 12 -0.53 -2.61 -15.67
C PRO A 12 -0.11 -2.43 -14.20
N PHE A 13 0.10 -1.18 -13.79
CA PHE A 13 0.36 -0.84 -12.40
C PHE A 13 -0.31 0.46 -11.98
N ALA A 14 -0.48 0.63 -10.67
CA ALA A 14 -0.97 1.86 -10.05
C ALA A 14 -0.33 2.02 -8.68
N PHE A 15 -0.48 3.20 -8.09
CA PHE A 15 -0.16 3.42 -6.68
C PHE A 15 -1.45 3.57 -5.88
N VAL A 16 -1.44 3.11 -4.64
CA VAL A 16 -2.45 3.47 -3.65
C VAL A 16 -1.82 4.41 -2.64
N SER A 17 -2.49 5.53 -2.38
CA SER A 17 -1.99 6.62 -1.54
C SER A 17 -2.96 6.93 -0.41
N VAL A 18 -2.42 7.37 0.72
CA VAL A 18 -3.22 8.00 1.79
C VAL A 18 -3.74 9.38 1.40
N PHE A 19 -3.01 10.06 0.50
CA PHE A 19 -3.37 11.38 -0.01
C PHE A 19 -4.39 11.22 -1.13
N ASP A 20 -5.30 12.18 -1.25
CA ASP A 20 -6.39 12.19 -2.23
C ASP A 20 -5.97 12.61 -3.64
N HIS A 21 -4.70 12.93 -3.85
CA HIS A 21 -4.10 13.29 -5.13
C HIS A 21 -2.57 13.11 -5.11
N TRP A 22 -1.92 13.26 -6.28
CA TRP A 22 -0.48 13.45 -6.35
C TRP A 22 -0.12 14.80 -5.75
N LEU A 23 0.62 14.79 -4.64
CA LEU A 23 1.06 16.03 -4.01
C LEU A 23 2.00 16.80 -4.93
N THR A 24 1.81 18.12 -4.96
CA THR A 24 2.77 19.06 -5.55
C THR A 24 4.05 19.10 -4.71
N GLU A 25 5.15 19.60 -5.29
CA GLU A 25 6.41 19.80 -4.55
C GLU A 25 6.21 20.68 -3.31
N ALA A 26 5.36 21.70 -3.40
CA ALA A 26 5.04 22.58 -2.28
C ALA A 26 4.30 21.83 -1.16
N GLU A 27 3.29 21.02 -1.50
CA GLU A 27 2.56 20.20 -0.53
C GLU A 27 3.46 19.12 0.08
N TYR A 28 4.35 18.55 -0.73
CA TYR A 28 5.37 17.61 -0.28
C TYR A 28 6.28 18.25 0.79
N LEU A 29 6.83 19.44 0.52
CA LEU A 29 7.71 20.11 1.48
C LEU A 29 6.98 20.59 2.74
N ALA A 30 5.65 20.79 2.67
CA ALA A 30 4.85 21.28 3.78
C ALA A 30 4.36 20.18 4.75
N THR A 31 4.39 18.91 4.36
CA THR A 31 3.83 17.80 5.17
C THR A 31 4.90 16.95 5.85
N ASN A 32 4.71 16.64 7.14
CA ASN A 32 5.58 15.70 7.86
C ASN A 32 5.02 14.26 7.84
N LEU A 33 3.93 14.02 7.13
CA LEU A 33 3.20 12.76 7.19
C LEU A 33 3.80 11.65 6.32
N PHE A 34 4.87 11.89 5.54
CA PHE A 34 5.42 10.89 4.62
C PHE A 34 6.02 9.65 5.27
N THR A 35 6.64 9.82 6.43
CA THR A 35 7.29 8.71 7.13
C THR A 35 6.85 8.68 8.58
N TYR A 36 6.83 7.48 9.16
CA TYR A 36 6.51 7.32 10.58
C TYR A 36 7.43 8.19 11.45
N ARG A 37 8.72 8.23 11.10
CA ARG A 37 9.73 8.99 11.84
C ARG A 37 9.48 10.50 11.79
N ASN A 38 9.10 11.05 10.64
CA ASN A 38 8.84 12.48 10.50
C ASN A 38 7.58 12.88 11.26
N ALA A 39 6.50 12.11 11.11
CA ALA A 39 5.26 12.36 11.85
C ALA A 39 5.46 12.28 13.36
N PHE A 40 6.28 11.33 13.84
CA PHE A 40 6.65 11.24 15.25
C PHE A 40 7.39 12.49 15.74
N LYS A 41 8.43 12.93 15.01
CA LYS A 41 9.22 14.12 15.38
C LYS A 41 8.41 15.42 15.33
N ALA A 42 7.46 15.53 14.42
CA ALA A 42 6.60 16.70 14.24
C ALA A 42 5.38 16.71 15.18
N ASN A 43 5.24 15.73 16.09
CA ASN A 43 4.07 15.56 16.95
C ASN A 43 2.74 15.36 16.17
N GLN A 44 2.82 14.80 14.95
CA GLN A 44 1.69 14.50 14.06
C GLN A 44 1.44 12.99 13.93
N LEU A 45 1.86 12.20 14.93
CA LEU A 45 1.75 10.75 14.89
C LEU A 45 0.29 10.27 14.78
N GLN A 46 -0.66 10.97 15.39
CA GLN A 46 -2.07 10.55 15.33
C GLN A 46 -2.64 10.63 13.91
N ASP A 47 -2.27 11.66 13.14
CA ASP A 47 -2.68 11.81 11.74
C ASP A 47 -2.03 10.74 10.86
N TYR A 48 -0.76 10.41 11.14
CA TYR A 48 -0.08 9.30 10.49
C TYR A 48 -0.83 7.98 10.73
N LEU A 49 -1.13 7.68 12.00
CA LEU A 49 -1.83 6.46 12.40
C LEU A 49 -3.28 6.41 11.87
N ALA A 50 -3.93 7.56 11.66
CA ALA A 50 -5.25 7.61 11.03
C ALA A 50 -5.22 7.05 9.60
N GLY A 51 -4.23 7.43 8.80
CA GLY A 51 -4.05 6.83 7.49
C GLY A 51 -3.54 5.38 7.54
N GLU A 52 -2.75 5.01 8.56
CA GLU A 52 -2.30 3.61 8.73
C GLU A 52 -3.52 2.69 8.90
N ARG A 53 -4.50 3.13 9.70
CA ARG A 53 -5.77 2.41 9.88
C ARG A 53 -6.53 2.20 8.56
N LYS A 54 -6.50 3.17 7.63
CA LYS A 54 -7.14 3.01 6.31
C LYS A 54 -6.51 1.89 5.50
N PHE A 55 -5.18 1.86 5.42
CA PHE A 55 -4.44 0.79 4.74
C PHE A 55 -4.67 -0.58 5.39
N LEU A 56 -4.61 -0.66 6.72
CA LEU A 56 -4.88 -1.91 7.42
C LEU A 56 -6.31 -2.42 7.13
N ALA A 57 -7.30 -1.53 7.13
CA ALA A 57 -8.68 -1.89 6.80
C ALA A 57 -8.81 -2.39 5.36
N LEU A 58 -8.20 -1.69 4.39
CA LEU A 58 -8.17 -2.09 2.99
C LEU A 58 -7.57 -3.49 2.82
N TYR A 59 -6.35 -3.73 3.33
CA TYR A 59 -5.67 -5.01 3.09
C TYR A 59 -6.32 -6.18 3.81
N ASN A 60 -6.97 -5.94 4.95
CA ASN A 60 -7.79 -6.97 5.61
C ASN A 60 -9.03 -7.32 4.79
N HIS A 61 -9.68 -6.32 4.21
CA HIS A 61 -10.83 -6.52 3.33
C HIS A 61 -10.43 -7.28 2.06
N LEU A 62 -9.41 -6.81 1.34
CA LEU A 62 -8.98 -7.44 0.10
C LEU A 62 -8.39 -8.85 0.32
N GLY A 63 -7.65 -9.04 1.41
CA GLY A 63 -7.01 -10.31 1.74
C GLY A 63 -7.95 -11.39 2.26
N SER A 64 -9.24 -11.09 2.45
CA SER A 64 -10.23 -12.08 2.91
C SER A 64 -10.44 -13.23 1.90
N ALA A 65 -10.15 -12.98 0.63
CA ALA A 65 -10.25 -13.95 -0.47
C ALA A 65 -8.94 -14.72 -0.74
N GLY A 66 -8.01 -14.75 0.22
CA GLY A 66 -6.71 -15.40 0.08
C GLY A 66 -5.57 -14.39 -0.03
N THR A 67 -4.45 -14.69 0.62
CA THR A 67 -3.26 -13.83 0.64
C THR A 67 -2.01 -14.69 0.71
N ILE A 68 -1.07 -14.43 -0.20
CA ILE A 68 0.28 -15.01 -0.19
C ILE A 68 1.24 -13.88 0.17
N VAL A 69 2.22 -14.17 1.02
CA VAL A 69 3.28 -13.21 1.39
C VAL A 69 4.64 -13.76 0.99
N ASN A 70 5.52 -12.87 0.54
CA ASN A 70 6.92 -13.15 0.21
C ASN A 70 7.87 -12.40 1.16
N CYS A 71 7.57 -12.39 2.45
CA CYS A 71 8.31 -11.59 3.44
C CYS A 71 8.66 -12.44 4.68
N PRO A 72 9.94 -12.70 5.00
CA PRO A 72 11.17 -12.28 4.30
C PRO A 72 11.67 -13.33 3.29
N GLY A 73 11.13 -13.36 2.06
CA GLY A 73 11.65 -14.20 0.97
C GLY A 73 11.18 -15.65 0.92
N VAL A 74 10.17 -16.02 1.72
CA VAL A 74 9.51 -17.33 1.64
C VAL A 74 8.05 -17.12 1.32
N LEU A 75 7.63 -17.63 0.16
CA LEU A 75 6.23 -17.65 -0.27
C LEU A 75 5.42 -18.54 0.66
N ARG A 76 4.40 -17.96 1.29
CA ARG A 76 3.44 -18.70 2.12
C ARG A 76 2.07 -18.03 2.10
N SER A 77 1.03 -18.84 2.15
CA SER A 77 -0.32 -18.34 2.44
C SER A 77 -0.39 -17.82 3.88
N ILE A 78 -1.16 -16.76 4.09
CA ILE A 78 -1.39 -16.19 5.41
C ILE A 78 -2.87 -15.81 5.54
N ASN A 79 -3.41 -16.00 6.74
CA ASN A 79 -4.73 -15.47 7.06
C ASN A 79 -4.62 -13.94 7.26
N SER A 80 -5.37 -13.17 6.48
CA SER A 80 -5.40 -11.70 6.58
C SER A 80 -5.89 -11.18 7.94
N ALA A 81 -6.71 -11.95 8.66
CA ALA A 81 -7.12 -11.64 10.03
C ALA A 81 -6.04 -11.96 11.09
N SER A 82 -4.94 -12.62 10.71
CA SER A 82 -3.90 -13.03 11.67
C SER A 82 -3.09 -11.85 12.20
N SER A 83 -2.65 -11.96 13.46
CA SER A 83 -1.73 -11.00 14.07
C SER A 83 -0.39 -10.89 13.34
N GLU A 84 0.04 -11.98 12.69
CA GLU A 84 1.24 -11.99 11.85
C GLU A 84 1.07 -11.10 10.61
N PHE A 85 -0.05 -11.21 9.89
CA PHE A 85 -0.31 -10.35 8.73
C PHE A 85 -0.38 -8.88 9.14
N GLN A 86 -1.10 -8.58 10.23
CA GLN A 86 -1.14 -7.22 10.78
C GLN A 86 0.25 -6.66 11.12
N ARG A 87 1.15 -7.52 11.61
CA ARG A 87 2.54 -7.14 11.91
C ARG A 87 3.33 -6.87 10.63
N ILE A 88 3.13 -7.64 9.57
CA ILE A 88 3.77 -7.40 8.25
C ILE A 88 3.34 -6.04 7.71
N LEU A 89 2.03 -5.79 7.65
CA LEU A 89 1.48 -4.53 7.15
C LEU A 89 2.02 -3.33 7.92
N ARG A 90 2.00 -3.36 9.27
CA ARG A 90 2.53 -2.25 10.08
C ARG A 90 4.01 -2.02 9.88
N ARG A 91 4.82 -3.08 9.72
CA ARG A 91 6.25 -2.92 9.45
C ARG A 91 6.50 -2.32 8.07
N SER A 92 5.67 -2.67 7.08
CA SER A 92 5.74 -2.07 5.75
C SER A 92 5.38 -0.60 5.78
N LEU A 93 4.19 -0.28 6.31
CA LEU A 93 3.67 1.08 6.36
C LEU A 93 4.63 2.01 7.10
N ARG A 94 5.29 1.54 8.16
CA ARG A 94 6.28 2.29 8.96
C ARG A 94 7.71 2.14 8.47
N GLU A 95 7.88 1.81 7.18
CA GLU A 95 9.15 1.79 6.47
C GLU A 95 10.24 0.89 7.11
N ALA A 96 9.86 -0.07 7.94
CA ALA A 96 10.76 -0.95 8.68
C ALA A 96 11.06 -2.26 7.94
N LEU A 97 10.12 -2.72 7.13
CA LEU A 97 10.28 -3.85 6.20
C LEU A 97 9.14 -3.84 5.20
N PHE A 98 9.43 -3.51 3.94
CA PHE A 98 8.41 -3.48 2.89
C PHE A 98 7.80 -4.85 2.65
N MET A 99 6.47 -4.85 2.58
CA MET A 99 5.71 -6.04 2.26
C MET A 99 5.83 -6.38 0.78
N ASP A 100 5.62 -7.65 0.49
CA ASP A 100 5.43 -8.18 -0.85
C ASP A 100 4.33 -9.23 -0.71
N ILE A 101 3.13 -8.88 -1.15
CA ILE A 101 1.93 -9.69 -0.96
C ILE A 101 1.20 -9.88 -2.29
N TYR A 102 0.53 -11.01 -2.42
CA TYR A 102 -0.36 -11.30 -3.53
C TYR A 102 -1.75 -11.57 -3.00
N LEU A 103 -2.75 -10.85 -3.54
CA LEU A 103 -4.14 -10.90 -3.15
C LEU A 103 -4.89 -11.79 -4.14
N GLU A 104 -5.11 -13.05 -3.76
CA GLU A 104 -5.58 -14.10 -4.68
C GLU A 104 -6.94 -13.78 -5.30
N GLY A 105 -7.90 -13.28 -4.50
CA GLY A 105 -9.23 -12.91 -4.99
C GLY A 105 -9.27 -11.77 -6.02
N TYR A 106 -8.19 -11.00 -6.14
CA TYR A 106 -8.07 -9.89 -7.10
C TYR A 106 -7.02 -10.17 -8.18
N GLY A 107 -6.18 -11.19 -7.98
CA GLY A 107 -5.08 -11.53 -8.88
C GLY A 107 -4.03 -10.42 -9.00
N VAL A 108 -3.75 -9.70 -7.91
CA VAL A 108 -2.79 -8.59 -7.92
C VAL A 108 -1.69 -8.75 -6.89
N ARG A 109 -0.52 -8.20 -7.21
CA ARG A 109 0.61 -8.08 -6.28
C ARG A 109 0.64 -6.67 -5.70
N ILE A 110 0.84 -6.57 -4.40
CA ILE A 110 1.03 -5.30 -3.69
C ILE A 110 2.44 -5.28 -3.10
N LEU A 111 3.17 -4.21 -3.37
CA LEU A 111 4.49 -3.96 -2.81
C LEU A 111 4.42 -2.76 -1.87
N GLY A 112 4.98 -2.94 -0.68
CA GLY A 112 5.23 -1.85 0.25
C GLY A 112 6.15 -0.82 -0.38
N ASN A 113 5.84 0.46 -0.23
CA ASN A 113 6.70 1.53 -0.72
C ASN A 113 6.82 2.69 0.30
N PHE A 114 7.63 3.69 -0.05
CA PHE A 114 7.81 4.89 0.75
C PHE A 114 6.65 5.88 0.58
N ASP A 115 6.72 6.97 1.33
CA ASP A 115 5.90 8.16 1.15
C ASP A 115 4.39 7.89 1.25
N ARG A 116 4.03 6.87 2.03
CA ARG A 116 2.65 6.42 2.24
C ARG A 116 1.91 6.05 0.96
N THR A 117 2.69 5.56 0.02
CA THR A 117 2.19 4.93 -1.19
C THR A 117 2.57 3.46 -1.16
N ASP A 118 1.72 2.59 -1.67
CA ASP A 118 2.05 1.21 -2.00
C ASP A 118 1.82 0.98 -3.49
N VAL A 119 2.57 0.07 -4.09
CA VAL A 119 2.49 -0.23 -5.53
C VAL A 119 1.56 -1.41 -5.74
N ILE A 120 0.67 -1.30 -6.73
CA ILE A 120 -0.23 -2.35 -7.20
C ILE A 120 0.23 -2.77 -8.59
N ILE A 121 0.50 -4.06 -8.78
CA ILE A 121 0.85 -4.66 -10.06
C ILE A 121 -0.25 -5.67 -10.42
N ALA A 122 -0.78 -5.56 -11.63
CA ALA A 122 -1.86 -6.40 -12.14
C ALA A 122 -1.52 -6.93 -13.54
N ASP A 123 -2.17 -8.03 -13.93
CA ASP A 123 -2.03 -8.58 -15.29
C ASP A 123 -2.87 -7.79 -16.29
N THR A 124 -3.97 -7.18 -15.84
CA THR A 124 -4.94 -6.47 -16.68
C THR A 124 -5.38 -5.14 -16.09
N ARG A 125 -5.71 -4.17 -16.95
CA ARG A 125 -6.29 -2.89 -16.52
C ARG A 125 -7.64 -3.06 -15.80
N LYS A 126 -8.41 -4.07 -16.18
CA LYS A 126 -9.71 -4.38 -15.54
C LYS A 126 -9.55 -4.71 -14.05
N GLN A 127 -8.46 -5.36 -13.65
CA GLN A 127 -8.18 -5.61 -12.23
C GLN A 127 -7.90 -4.31 -11.48
N LEU A 128 -7.21 -3.35 -12.10
CA LEU A 128 -7.02 -2.02 -11.52
C LEU A 128 -8.34 -1.27 -11.39
N ASP A 129 -9.24 -1.36 -12.38
CA ASP A 129 -10.58 -0.75 -12.32
C ASP A 129 -11.41 -1.30 -11.14
N VAL A 130 -11.37 -2.61 -10.92
CA VAL A 130 -12.03 -3.24 -9.76
C VAL A 130 -11.42 -2.76 -8.44
N LEU A 131 -10.09 -2.72 -8.36
CA LEU A 131 -9.40 -2.29 -7.14
C LEU A 131 -9.62 -0.83 -6.80
N GLU A 132 -9.68 0.06 -7.80
CA GLU A 132 -9.95 1.48 -7.57
C GLU A 132 -11.28 1.68 -6.82
N ALA A 133 -12.32 0.94 -7.22
CA ALA A 133 -13.61 0.97 -6.56
C ALA A 133 -13.55 0.44 -5.12
N GLU A 134 -12.74 -0.59 -4.83
CA GLU A 134 -12.55 -1.09 -3.47
C GLU A 134 -11.74 -0.12 -2.61
N ILE A 135 -10.64 0.44 -3.15
CA ILE A 135 -9.74 1.37 -2.46
C ILE A 135 -10.48 2.64 -2.02
N ALA A 136 -11.33 3.18 -2.89
CA ALA A 136 -12.13 4.37 -2.59
C ALA A 136 -13.03 4.20 -1.35
N LYS A 137 -13.54 2.98 -1.08
CA LYS A 137 -14.39 2.70 0.10
C LYS A 137 -13.64 2.92 1.42
N PHE A 138 -12.32 2.88 1.41
CA PHE A 138 -11.47 3.07 2.60
C PHE A 138 -10.87 4.48 2.69
N GLY A 139 -11.30 5.39 1.81
CA GLY A 139 -10.80 6.78 1.80
C GLY A 139 -9.32 6.86 1.46
N LEU A 140 -8.85 5.93 0.63
CA LEU A 140 -7.55 5.93 -0.03
C LEU A 140 -7.75 6.27 -1.51
N HIS A 141 -6.69 6.68 -2.19
CA HIS A 141 -6.75 7.10 -3.58
C HIS A 141 -5.84 6.24 -4.44
N MET A 142 -6.35 5.83 -5.61
CA MET A 142 -5.55 5.13 -6.61
C MET A 142 -5.01 6.15 -7.63
N LEU A 143 -3.70 6.13 -7.82
CA LEU A 143 -2.98 6.97 -8.75
C LEU A 143 -2.52 6.13 -9.93
N ARG A 144 -3.09 6.39 -11.11
CA ARG A 144 -2.76 5.69 -12.36
C ARG A 144 -1.63 6.43 -13.08
N LYS A 145 -0.70 5.68 -13.68
CA LYS A 145 0.27 6.18 -14.66
C LYS A 145 -0.12 5.76 -16.07
#